data_AF-A0A938KKT3-F1
#
_entry.id   AF-A0A938KKT3-F1
#
_cell.length_a   1.000
_cell.length_b   1.000
_cell.length_c   1.000
_cell.angle_alpha   90.00
_cell.angle_beta   90.00
_cell.angle_gamma   90.00
#
_symmetry.space_group_name_H-M   'P 1'
#
loop_
_entity.id
_entity.type
_entity.pdbx_description
1 polymer ?
#
loop_
_entity_poly.entity_id
_entity_poly.type
_entity_poly.pdbx_seq_one_letter_code
_entity_poly.pdbx_strand_id
1 'polypeptide(L)'
;MPEVFDSLPGHEVPVAGIRRGLAGLWTAVGQRGEPTLEVDDAKATQVNFVLHLGLNATPADAQEQFATVVRFSRRYPGRVVVLCPRHHDVSGPEMRAKIYGECFLGRTKSDKRCVEFVMLSYARSARPFLENQVSICLSTDLPLYYWAHRFSASGRLADYRYLLGRARRVLLDSAIAPADALDYPWPNPRATRDLVYSRLLPIRQSIGQFLAAYRPAVLVEELSAVTVAHAPALAAEARVLLAWLGRRLTACGAALKAVRSAT
;
A
#
# COMPACT_ATOMS: atom_id res chain seq x y z
N MET A 1 -2.54 -1.90 25.69
CA MET A 1 -1.53 -1.78 24.60
C MET A 1 -1.83 -0.52 23.81
N PRO A 2 -0.83 0.23 23.33
CA PRO A 2 -1.10 1.44 22.54
C PRO A 2 -1.87 1.09 21.27
N GLU A 3 -2.86 1.90 20.90
CA GLU A 3 -3.51 1.75 19.60
C GLU A 3 -2.51 2.13 18.48
N VAL A 4 -2.71 1.56 17.28
CA VAL A 4 -1.88 1.85 16.10
C VAL A 4 -1.69 3.35 15.90
N PHE A 5 -2.77 4.13 15.99
CA PHE A 5 -2.73 5.58 15.82
C PHE A 5 -1.80 6.29 16.81
N ASP A 6 -1.80 5.88 18.08
CA ASP A 6 -1.00 6.54 19.12
C ASP A 6 0.50 6.29 18.89
N SER A 7 0.85 5.14 18.31
CA SER A 7 2.23 4.77 17.99
C SER A 7 2.83 5.49 16.78
N LEU A 8 2.00 6.07 15.90
CA LEU A 8 2.47 6.81 14.73
C LEU A 8 2.96 8.22 15.11
N PRO A 9 3.99 8.74 14.42
CA PRO A 9 4.52 10.07 14.69
C PRO A 9 3.54 11.18 14.26
N GLY A 10 3.84 12.42 14.66
CA GLY A 10 3.08 13.60 14.26
C GLY A 10 2.33 14.26 15.42
N HIS A 11 1.72 15.39 15.09
CA HIS A 11 0.99 16.23 16.04
C HIS A 11 -0.51 16.02 15.86
N GLU A 12 -1.21 15.75 16.96
CA GLU A 12 -2.66 15.61 16.94
C GLU A 12 -3.32 16.97 16.68
N VAL A 13 -4.32 16.98 15.80
CA VAL A 13 -5.10 18.15 15.42
C VAL A 13 -6.57 17.80 15.36
N PRO A 14 -7.49 18.76 15.57
CA PRO A 14 -8.89 18.55 15.25
C PRO A 14 -9.05 18.17 13.78
N VAL A 15 -9.98 17.26 13.46
CA VAL A 15 -10.23 16.82 12.06
C VAL A 15 -10.55 18.01 11.15
N ALA A 16 -11.39 18.94 11.61
CA ALA A 16 -11.68 20.18 10.87
C ALA A 16 -10.46 21.12 10.73
N GLY A 17 -9.42 20.93 11.56
CA GLY A 17 -8.20 21.71 11.59
C GLY A 17 -7.06 21.18 10.71
N ILE A 18 -7.21 20.02 10.04
CA ILE A 18 -6.14 19.36 9.27
C ILE A 18 -5.51 20.31 8.26
N ARG A 19 -6.31 21.00 7.43
CA ARG A 19 -5.81 21.91 6.39
C ARG A 19 -4.99 23.07 6.99
N ARG A 20 -5.47 23.64 8.11
CA ARG A 20 -4.77 24.71 8.82
C ARG A 20 -3.48 24.20 9.44
N GLY A 21 -3.50 23.01 10.04
CA GLY A 21 -2.33 22.39 10.63
C GLY A 21 -1.25 22.08 9.59
N LEU A 22 -1.62 21.54 8.42
CA LEU A 22 -0.68 21.30 7.33
C LEU A 22 -0.02 22.59 6.84
N ALA A 23 -0.77 23.68 6.68
CA ALA A 23 -0.19 24.98 6.36
C ALA A 23 0.78 25.45 7.47
N GLY A 24 0.38 25.25 8.72
CA GLY A 24 1.15 25.59 9.92
C GLY A 24 2.51 24.92 10.03
N LEU A 25 2.62 23.63 9.62
CA LEU A 25 3.87 22.85 9.66
C LEU A 25 5.03 23.59 8.99
N TRP A 26 4.74 24.29 7.90
CA TRP A 26 5.77 24.90 7.06
C TRP A 26 6.11 26.33 7.48
N THR A 27 5.18 27.05 8.10
CA THR A 27 5.46 28.33 8.75
C THR A 27 6.34 28.18 9.99
N ALA A 28 6.22 27.08 10.74
CA ALA A 28 6.98 26.86 11.96
C ALA A 28 8.44 26.41 11.74
N VAL A 29 8.75 25.75 10.61
CA VAL A 29 10.13 25.37 10.24
C VAL A 29 11.02 26.60 10.09
N GLY A 30 10.48 27.72 9.60
CA GLY A 30 11.21 28.99 9.50
C GLY A 30 11.58 29.64 10.85
N GLN A 31 11.01 29.19 11.98
CA GLN A 31 11.23 29.78 13.31
C GLN A 31 12.25 29.02 14.17
N ARG A 32 12.66 27.80 13.79
CA ARG A 32 13.63 26.98 14.56
C ARG A 32 15.11 27.19 14.16
N GLY A 33 15.40 28.21 13.37
CA GLY A 33 16.76 28.49 12.88
C GLY A 33 17.26 27.52 11.79
N GLU A 34 16.41 26.61 11.34
CA GLU A 34 16.59 25.85 10.11
C GLU A 34 16.32 26.77 8.90
N PRO A 35 17.00 26.58 7.75
CA PRO A 35 16.87 27.48 6.61
C PRO A 35 15.41 27.72 6.29
N THR A 36 15.01 29.00 6.40
CA THR A 36 13.65 29.45 6.18
C THR A 36 13.23 29.03 4.78
N LEU A 37 12.16 28.26 4.69
CA LEU A 37 11.62 27.88 3.40
C LEU A 37 11.04 29.16 2.77
N GLU A 38 11.61 29.61 1.66
CA GLU A 38 10.93 30.63 0.86
C GLU A 38 9.57 30.05 0.46
N VAL A 39 8.52 30.86 0.61
CA VAL A 39 7.11 30.49 0.39
C VAL A 39 6.86 29.97 -1.03
N ASP A 40 7.80 30.24 -1.94
CA ASP A 40 7.77 29.93 -3.36
C ASP A 40 8.61 28.69 -3.76
N ASP A 41 9.13 27.93 -2.78
CA ASP A 41 9.66 26.59 -3.03
C ASP A 41 8.49 25.68 -3.42
N ALA A 42 8.16 25.67 -4.72
CA ALA A 42 7.12 24.86 -5.33
C ALA A 42 7.25 23.41 -4.83
N LYS A 43 6.36 23.03 -3.91
CA LYS A 43 6.29 21.66 -3.42
C LYS A 43 5.87 20.81 -4.60
N ALA A 44 6.81 20.08 -5.19
CA ALA A 44 6.52 19.16 -6.27
C ALA A 44 5.76 17.94 -5.72
N THR A 45 4.49 18.11 -5.34
CA THR A 45 3.62 16.99 -4.95
C THR A 45 3.24 16.24 -6.23
N GLN A 46 3.60 14.96 -6.31
CA GLN A 46 3.43 14.14 -7.51
C GLN A 46 2.29 13.12 -7.38
N VAL A 47 2.00 12.67 -6.16
CA VAL A 47 1.06 11.57 -5.92
C VAL A 47 0.23 11.78 -4.65
N ASN A 48 -0.99 11.23 -4.69
CA ASN A 48 -1.77 10.92 -3.50
C ASN A 48 -1.53 9.45 -3.15
N PHE A 49 -1.29 9.14 -1.88
CA PHE A 49 -1.07 7.77 -1.42
C PHE A 49 -1.92 7.49 -0.18
N VAL A 50 -2.73 6.44 -0.21
CA VAL A 50 -3.46 5.97 0.96
C VAL A 50 -2.78 4.71 1.49
N LEU A 51 -2.28 4.76 2.72
CA LEU A 51 -1.87 3.59 3.49
C LEU A 51 -3.03 3.20 4.41
N HIS A 52 -3.71 2.10 4.12
CA HIS A 52 -4.76 1.58 4.98
C HIS A 52 -4.23 0.44 5.83
N LEU A 53 -3.97 0.74 7.11
CA LEU A 53 -3.58 -0.24 8.11
C LEU A 53 -4.82 -1.00 8.54
N GLY A 54 -4.85 -2.30 8.32
CA GLY A 54 -5.98 -3.14 8.67
C GLY A 54 -6.01 -3.50 10.15
N LEU A 55 -7.12 -4.10 10.58
CA LEU A 55 -7.33 -4.54 11.97
C LEU A 55 -6.34 -5.63 12.43
N ASN A 56 -5.57 -6.26 11.54
CA ASN A 56 -4.55 -7.23 11.96
C ASN A 56 -3.15 -6.59 12.08
N ALA A 57 -3.03 -5.27 11.88
CA ALA A 57 -1.77 -4.54 12.05
C ALA A 57 -1.49 -4.29 13.53
N THR A 58 -0.24 -4.48 13.95
CA THR A 58 0.24 -4.12 15.29
C THR A 58 0.84 -2.72 15.28
N PRO A 59 1.01 -2.06 16.44
CA PRO A 59 1.69 -0.76 16.51
C PRO A 59 3.10 -0.76 15.91
N ALA A 60 3.90 -1.79 16.19
CA ALA A 60 5.26 -1.91 15.63
C ALA A 60 5.25 -2.07 14.11
N ASP A 61 4.35 -2.90 13.60
CA ASP A 61 4.16 -3.10 12.16
C ASP A 61 3.65 -1.82 11.47
N ALA A 62 2.74 -1.08 12.10
CA ALA A 62 2.28 0.21 11.61
C ALA A 62 3.42 1.24 11.49
N GLN A 63 4.32 1.30 12.48
CA GLN A 63 5.51 2.15 12.42
C GLN A 63 6.45 1.74 11.27
N GLU A 64 6.62 0.43 11.05
CA GLU A 64 7.43 -0.08 9.94
C GLU A 64 6.84 0.33 8.58
N GLN A 65 5.52 0.18 8.40
CA GLN A 65 4.85 0.57 7.16
C GLN A 65 4.86 2.09 6.97
N PHE A 66 4.68 2.87 8.04
CA PHE A 66 4.84 4.32 8.00
C PHE A 66 6.24 4.70 7.51
N ALA A 67 7.30 4.13 8.11
CA ALA A 67 8.68 4.38 7.71
C ALA A 67 8.94 3.96 6.25
N THR A 68 8.30 2.89 5.78
CA THR A 68 8.35 2.47 4.38
C THR A 68 7.77 3.54 3.45
N VAL A 69 6.62 4.12 3.80
CA VAL A 69 6.01 5.20 3.00
C VAL A 69 6.82 6.50 3.08
N VAL A 70 7.44 6.81 4.22
CA VAL A 70 8.40 7.92 4.35
C VAL A 70 9.56 7.74 3.36
N ARG A 71 10.18 6.55 3.32
CA ARG A 71 11.26 6.24 2.35
C ARG A 71 10.78 6.32 0.91
N PHE A 72 9.58 5.83 0.61
CA PHE A 72 8.97 5.96 -0.72
C PHE A 72 8.82 7.43 -1.14
N SER A 73 8.44 8.29 -0.20
CA SER A 73 8.18 9.71 -0.42
C SER A 73 9.47 10.51 -0.69
N ARG A 74 10.64 9.98 -0.33
CA ARG A 74 11.95 10.54 -0.75
C ARG A 74 12.13 10.53 -2.26
N ARG A 75 11.46 9.63 -2.97
CA ARG A 75 11.49 9.56 -4.45
C ARG A 75 10.23 10.12 -5.08
N TYR A 76 9.08 9.92 -4.43
CA TYR A 76 7.78 10.35 -4.92
C TYR A 76 7.11 11.26 -3.87
N PRO A 77 7.53 12.53 -3.78
CA PRO A 77 6.92 13.51 -2.89
C PRO A 77 5.41 13.58 -3.15
N GLY A 78 4.63 13.68 -2.09
CA GLY A 78 3.20 13.43 -2.18
C GLY A 78 2.45 13.81 -0.92
N ARG A 79 1.14 13.63 -0.98
CA ARG A 79 0.29 13.63 0.21
C ARG A 79 -0.13 12.22 0.55
N VAL A 80 0.17 11.81 1.77
CA VAL A 80 -0.10 10.48 2.30
C VAL A 80 -1.24 10.56 3.29
N VAL A 81 -2.26 9.73 3.11
CA VAL A 81 -3.33 9.55 4.11
C VAL A 81 -3.18 8.16 4.72
N VAL A 82 -2.97 8.09 6.03
CA VAL A 82 -2.87 6.83 6.77
C VAL A 82 -4.21 6.57 7.46
N LEU A 83 -4.83 5.44 7.18
CA LEU A 83 -6.10 5.02 7.78
C LEU A 83 -5.84 4.02 8.90
N CYS A 84 -6.29 4.36 10.10
CA CYS A 84 -6.12 3.59 11.32
C CYS A 84 -7.49 3.20 11.91
N PRO A 85 -8.13 2.11 11.46
CA PRO A 85 -9.37 1.63 12.04
C PRO A 85 -9.14 1.19 13.50
N ARG A 86 -10.08 1.53 14.39
CA ARG A 86 -10.04 1.12 15.79
C ARG A 86 -10.70 -0.25 15.99
N HIS A 87 -10.17 -1.02 16.94
CA HIS A 87 -10.73 -2.32 17.32
C HIS A 87 -12.03 -2.19 18.12
N HIS A 88 -12.11 -1.18 18.97
CA HIS A 88 -13.25 -0.93 19.83
C HIS A 88 -14.11 0.18 19.24
N ASP A 89 -15.40 -0.09 19.07
CA ASP A 89 -16.36 0.97 18.79
C ASP A 89 -16.58 1.76 20.08
N VAL A 90 -16.36 3.07 19.98
CA VAL A 90 -16.75 4.05 20.99
C VAL A 90 -18.15 4.54 20.61
N SER A 91 -18.93 5.03 21.58
CA SER A 91 -20.27 5.56 21.30
C SER A 91 -20.19 6.74 20.33
N GLY A 92 -20.74 6.57 19.13
CA GLY A 92 -20.80 7.60 18.09
C GLY A 92 -19.67 7.53 17.04
N PRO A 93 -19.83 8.26 15.92
CA PRO A 93 -18.81 8.34 14.87
C PRO A 93 -17.64 9.23 15.35
N GLU A 94 -16.66 8.62 16.00
CA GLU A 94 -15.44 9.31 16.44
C GLU A 94 -14.33 9.21 15.38
N MET A 95 -13.66 10.34 15.12
CA MET A 95 -12.42 10.40 14.35
C MET A 95 -11.39 11.30 15.03
N ARG A 96 -10.12 10.85 15.04
CA ARG A 96 -8.96 11.63 15.49
C ARG A 96 -7.99 11.80 14.32
N ALA A 97 -7.25 12.90 14.32
CA ALA A 97 -6.30 13.19 13.25
C ALA A 97 -4.92 13.56 13.78
N LYS A 98 -3.87 13.04 13.14
CA LYS A 98 -2.49 13.50 13.30
C LYS A 98 -1.98 14.03 11.97
N ILE A 99 -1.14 15.05 12.03
CA ILE A 99 -0.39 15.53 10.87
C ILE A 99 1.10 15.39 11.11
N TYR A 100 1.82 15.08 10.04
CA TYR A 100 3.26 14.96 10.04
C TYR A 100 3.81 15.48 8.70
N GLY A 101 4.97 16.12 8.73
CA GLY A 101 5.62 16.60 7.53
C GLY A 101 7.12 16.43 7.65
N GLU A 102 7.77 16.06 6.56
CA GLU A 102 9.23 15.94 6.47
C GLU A 102 9.68 16.43 5.10
N CYS A 103 10.81 17.12 5.05
CA CYS A 103 11.48 17.47 3.80
C CYS A 103 12.83 16.80 3.71
N PHE A 104 13.13 16.26 2.54
CA PHE A 104 14.42 15.68 2.19
C PHE A 104 15.15 16.66 1.28
N LEU A 105 16.35 17.06 1.67
CA LEU A 105 17.23 17.88 0.85
C LEU A 105 18.09 16.97 -0.03
N GLY A 106 17.99 17.16 -1.34
CA GLY A 106 18.86 16.51 -2.32
C GLY A 106 20.21 17.20 -2.44
N ARG A 107 20.91 16.95 -3.56
CA ARG A 107 22.27 17.50 -3.78
C ARG A 107 22.26 19.01 -4.01
N THR A 108 21.14 19.57 -4.46
CA THR A 108 20.94 21.00 -4.71
C THR A 108 19.78 21.52 -3.88
N LYS A 109 19.73 22.83 -3.62
CA LYS A 109 18.59 23.48 -2.94
C LYS A 109 17.25 23.25 -3.66
N SER A 110 17.29 23.13 -4.99
CA SER A 110 16.13 22.82 -5.83
C SER A 110 15.68 21.35 -5.80
N ASP A 111 16.50 20.42 -5.31
CA ASP A 111 16.14 19.00 -5.18
C ASP A 111 15.55 18.71 -3.79
N LYS A 112 14.64 19.59 -3.36
CA LYS A 112 13.94 19.47 -2.09
C LYS A 112 12.64 18.71 -2.30
N ARG A 113 12.43 17.65 -1.52
CA ARG A 113 11.25 16.78 -1.63
C ARG A 113 10.55 16.74 -0.30
N CYS A 114 9.39 17.35 -0.21
CA CYS A 114 8.58 17.35 1.00
C CYS A 114 7.41 16.39 0.87
N VAL A 115 7.06 15.79 1.99
CA VAL A 115 5.90 14.91 2.12
C VAL A 115 5.04 15.39 3.27
N GLU A 116 3.73 15.28 3.07
CA GLU A 116 2.73 15.59 4.08
C GLU A 116 1.93 14.32 4.38
N PHE A 117 1.82 13.98 5.65
CA PHE A 117 1.01 12.87 6.12
C PHE A 117 -0.18 13.38 6.92
N VAL A 118 -1.33 12.79 6.65
CA VAL A 118 -2.54 12.91 7.48
C VAL A 118 -2.90 11.52 7.95
N MET A 119 -2.83 11.26 9.26
CA MET A 119 -3.28 10.00 9.83
C MET A 119 -4.68 10.20 10.40
N LEU A 120 -5.60 9.32 10.07
CA LEU A 120 -6.98 9.32 10.54
C LEU A 120 -7.23 8.05 11.35
N SER A 121 -7.47 8.21 12.65
CA SER A 121 -8.05 7.15 13.48
C SER A 121 -9.56 7.26 13.44
N TYR A 122 -10.27 6.14 13.29
CA TYR A 122 -11.72 6.15 13.20
C TYR A 122 -12.36 4.91 13.81
N ALA A 123 -13.48 5.12 14.49
CA ALA A 123 -14.38 4.04 14.91
C ALA A 123 -15.08 3.42 13.70
N ARG A 124 -15.57 2.19 13.83
CA ARG A 124 -16.23 1.49 12.71
C ARG A 124 -17.52 2.21 12.31
N SER A 125 -18.23 2.78 13.28
CA SER A 125 -19.40 3.65 13.08
C SER A 125 -19.11 4.88 12.21
N ALA A 126 -17.88 5.40 12.20
CA ALA A 126 -17.48 6.58 11.45
C ALA A 126 -17.14 6.28 9.97
N ARG A 127 -17.09 5.00 9.61
CA ARG A 127 -16.72 4.54 8.26
C ARG A 127 -17.50 5.19 7.11
N PRO A 128 -18.83 5.42 7.19
CA PRO A 128 -19.58 6.06 6.11
C PRO A 128 -19.08 7.47 5.78
N PHE A 129 -18.44 8.15 6.73
CA PHE A 129 -17.92 9.51 6.55
C PHE A 129 -16.47 9.53 6.05
N LEU A 130 -15.78 8.39 6.06
CA LEU A 130 -14.34 8.33 5.78
C LEU A 130 -14.00 8.76 4.36
N GLU A 131 -14.87 8.46 3.39
CA GLU A 131 -14.68 8.91 2.00
C GLU A 131 -14.55 10.43 1.91
N ASN A 132 -15.49 11.15 2.53
CA ASN A 132 -15.48 12.61 2.56
C ASN A 132 -14.22 13.14 3.26
N GLN A 133 -13.85 12.55 4.39
CA GLN A 133 -12.66 12.96 5.15
C GLN A 133 -11.36 12.69 4.39
N VAL A 134 -11.24 11.54 3.71
CA VAL A 134 -10.07 11.25 2.87
C VAL A 134 -10.02 12.22 1.70
N SER A 135 -11.14 12.47 1.02
CA SER A 135 -11.19 13.33 -0.16
C SER A 135 -10.68 14.75 0.13
N ILE A 136 -11.05 15.34 1.27
CA ILE A 136 -10.55 16.68 1.65
C ILE A 136 -9.07 16.68 2.08
N CYS A 137 -8.55 15.51 2.47
CA CYS A 137 -7.16 15.35 2.84
C CYS A 137 -6.26 15.07 1.63
N LEU A 138 -6.79 14.78 0.45
CA LEU A 138 -5.98 14.57 -0.75
C LEU A 138 -5.59 15.90 -1.41
N SER A 139 -4.49 15.89 -2.16
CA SER A 139 -4.17 17.00 -3.07
C SER A 139 -5.00 16.87 -4.34
N THR A 140 -5.49 17.99 -4.88
CA THR A 140 -6.31 17.99 -6.09
C THR A 140 -5.50 17.55 -7.31
N ASP A 141 -6.17 16.91 -8.27
CA ASP A 141 -5.62 16.57 -9.60
C ASP A 141 -4.39 15.65 -9.64
N LEU A 142 -4.04 15.00 -8.51
CA LEU A 142 -2.96 14.02 -8.45
C LEU A 142 -3.47 12.57 -8.44
N PRO A 143 -2.74 11.64 -9.08
CA PRO A 143 -3.11 10.23 -9.11
C PRO A 143 -3.13 9.64 -7.70
N LEU A 144 -4.18 8.89 -7.38
CA LEU A 144 -4.34 8.16 -6.13
C LEU A 144 -3.77 6.74 -6.23
N TYR A 145 -2.89 6.38 -5.31
CA TYR A 145 -2.44 5.02 -5.06
C TYR A 145 -2.97 4.56 -3.71
N TYR A 146 -3.38 3.31 -3.62
CA TYR A 146 -3.96 2.75 -2.40
C TYR A 146 -3.18 1.50 -2.01
N TRP A 147 -2.80 1.37 -0.75
CA TRP A 147 -2.19 0.17 -0.20
C TRP A 147 -2.98 -0.30 1.01
N ALA A 148 -3.57 -1.49 0.91
CA ALA A 148 -4.20 -2.13 2.06
C ALA A 148 -3.22 -3.13 2.70
N HIS A 149 -2.93 -2.91 3.97
CA HIS A 149 -1.98 -3.69 4.76
C HIS A 149 -2.71 -4.47 5.85
N ARG A 150 -2.49 -5.78 5.95
CA ARG A 150 -3.04 -6.65 7.04
C ARG A 150 -4.52 -6.40 7.39
N PHE A 151 -5.37 -6.31 6.38
CA PHE A 151 -6.81 -6.22 6.57
C PHE A 151 -7.41 -7.58 6.92
N SER A 152 -8.50 -7.57 7.69
CA SER A 152 -9.05 -8.80 8.30
C SER A 152 -9.98 -9.60 7.39
N ALA A 153 -10.66 -8.94 6.45
CA ALA A 153 -11.56 -9.60 5.51
C ALA A 153 -11.68 -8.80 4.21
N SER A 154 -11.69 -9.50 3.07
CA SER A 154 -11.76 -8.88 1.74
C SER A 154 -13.04 -8.08 1.55
N GLY A 155 -14.20 -8.60 1.99
CA GLY A 155 -15.46 -7.85 1.95
C GLY A 155 -15.45 -6.57 2.80
N ARG A 156 -14.86 -6.64 4.00
CA ARG A 156 -14.72 -5.44 4.84
C ARG A 156 -13.78 -4.41 4.23
N LEU A 157 -12.77 -4.79 3.44
CA LEU A 157 -11.99 -3.81 2.70
C LEU A 157 -12.77 -3.30 1.47
N ALA A 158 -13.55 -4.16 0.83
CA ALA A 158 -14.29 -3.83 -0.38
C ALA A 158 -15.35 -2.74 -0.17
N ASP A 159 -15.94 -2.58 1.04
CA ASP A 159 -16.91 -1.49 1.25
C ASP A 159 -16.28 -0.08 1.18
N TYR A 160 -14.94 0.04 1.10
CA TYR A 160 -14.27 1.30 0.71
C TYR A 160 -14.29 1.53 -0.81
N ARG A 161 -15.45 1.25 -1.44
CA ARG A 161 -15.63 1.14 -2.90
C ARG A 161 -15.13 2.36 -3.66
N TYR A 162 -15.43 3.56 -3.17
CA TYR A 162 -15.02 4.80 -3.82
C TYR A 162 -13.51 4.94 -3.93
N LEU A 163 -12.79 4.74 -2.82
CA LEU A 163 -11.34 4.89 -2.77
C LEU A 163 -10.65 3.82 -3.61
N LEU A 164 -11.11 2.56 -3.49
CA LEU A 164 -10.57 1.45 -4.27
C LEU A 164 -10.88 1.57 -5.77
N GLY A 165 -12.06 2.10 -6.13
CA GLY A 165 -12.47 2.29 -7.51
C GLY A 165 -11.72 3.42 -8.22
N ARG A 166 -11.42 4.52 -7.51
CA ARG A 166 -10.67 5.67 -8.05
C ARG A 166 -9.16 5.48 -8.05
N ALA A 167 -8.62 4.59 -7.22
CA ALA A 167 -7.18 4.39 -7.15
C ALA A 167 -6.63 3.86 -8.49
N ARG A 168 -5.56 4.49 -8.98
CA ARG A 168 -4.83 4.05 -10.18
C ARG A 168 -4.22 2.66 -9.98
N ARG A 169 -3.80 2.36 -8.75
CA ARG A 169 -3.41 1.03 -8.30
C ARG A 169 -3.87 0.79 -6.86
N VAL A 170 -4.33 -0.43 -6.61
CA VAL A 170 -4.61 -0.96 -5.28
C VAL A 170 -3.57 -2.04 -4.99
N LEU A 171 -2.70 -1.81 -4.01
CA LEU A 171 -1.65 -2.71 -3.58
C LEU A 171 -2.17 -3.56 -2.43
N LEU A 172 -1.99 -4.88 -2.55
CA LEU A 172 -2.27 -5.89 -1.54
C LEU A 172 -1.03 -6.77 -1.41
N ASP A 173 -0.80 -7.38 -0.26
CA ASP A 173 0.22 -8.43 -0.12
C ASP A 173 -0.46 -9.75 0.24
N SER A 174 -0.48 -10.69 -0.70
CA SER A 174 -1.16 -11.97 -0.52
C SER A 174 -0.51 -12.91 0.50
N ALA A 175 0.65 -12.56 1.07
CA ALA A 175 1.25 -13.28 2.20
C ALA A 175 0.62 -12.93 3.55
N ILE A 176 -0.02 -11.76 3.65
CA ILE A 176 -0.58 -11.24 4.91
C ILE A 176 -2.05 -10.80 4.78
N ALA A 177 -2.59 -10.83 3.55
CA ALA A 177 -4.00 -10.62 3.27
C ALA A 177 -4.82 -11.90 3.52
N PRO A 178 -6.15 -11.79 3.65
CA PRO A 178 -7.06 -12.94 3.66
C PRO A 178 -6.85 -13.83 2.43
N ALA A 179 -7.08 -15.14 2.59
CA ALA A 179 -6.78 -16.14 1.55
C ALA A 179 -7.55 -15.91 0.25
N ASP A 180 -8.75 -15.32 0.33
CA ASP A 180 -9.60 -15.00 -0.81
C ASP A 180 -9.20 -13.71 -1.54
N ALA A 181 -8.22 -12.94 -1.03
CA ALA A 181 -7.95 -11.59 -1.50
C ALA A 181 -7.52 -11.50 -2.97
N LEU A 182 -6.93 -12.55 -3.56
CA LEU A 182 -6.55 -12.51 -4.98
C LEU A 182 -7.72 -12.82 -5.93
N ASP A 183 -8.72 -13.56 -5.46
CA ASP A 183 -9.87 -13.99 -6.24
C ASP A 183 -11.14 -13.18 -5.91
N TYR A 184 -11.06 -12.31 -4.90
CA TYR A 184 -12.16 -11.47 -4.47
C TYR A 184 -12.58 -10.47 -5.58
N PRO A 185 -13.90 -10.23 -5.78
CA PRO A 185 -14.41 -9.29 -6.79
C PRO A 185 -14.20 -7.83 -6.36
N TRP A 186 -12.95 -7.36 -6.41
CA TRP A 186 -12.59 -5.99 -6.08
C TRP A 186 -13.32 -4.97 -6.98
N PRO A 187 -13.60 -3.74 -6.50
CA PRO A 187 -14.26 -2.70 -7.30
C PRO A 187 -13.56 -2.40 -8.64
N ASN A 188 -12.23 -2.51 -8.68
CA ASN A 188 -11.44 -2.35 -9.91
C ASN A 188 -10.35 -3.44 -9.97
N PRO A 189 -10.66 -4.65 -10.45
CA PRO A 189 -9.70 -5.77 -10.48
C PRO A 189 -8.47 -5.47 -11.33
N ARG A 190 -8.63 -4.64 -12.38
CA ARG A 190 -7.53 -4.24 -13.28
C ARG A 190 -6.51 -3.33 -12.58
N ALA A 191 -6.90 -2.61 -11.54
CA ALA A 191 -5.99 -1.77 -10.74
C ALA A 191 -5.35 -2.53 -9.57
N THR A 192 -5.91 -3.68 -9.17
CA THR A 192 -5.38 -4.49 -8.07
C THR A 192 -4.05 -5.14 -8.43
N ARG A 193 -3.06 -5.00 -7.56
CA ARG A 193 -1.70 -5.52 -7.73
C ARG A 193 -1.26 -6.20 -6.44
N ASP A 194 -0.67 -7.38 -6.61
CA ASP A 194 -0.11 -8.15 -5.51
C ASP A 194 1.39 -7.83 -5.35
N LEU A 195 1.79 -7.51 -4.11
CA LEU A 195 3.17 -7.25 -3.75
C LEU A 195 4.01 -8.54 -3.80
N VAL A 196 3.44 -9.71 -3.48
CA VAL A 196 4.15 -10.99 -3.64
C VAL A 196 4.55 -11.21 -5.11
N TYR A 197 3.61 -11.02 -6.04
CA TYR A 197 3.89 -11.11 -7.48
C TYR A 197 5.00 -10.15 -7.95
N SER A 198 5.05 -8.97 -7.32
CA SER A 198 6.07 -7.96 -7.61
C SER A 198 7.43 -8.35 -7.03
N ARG A 199 7.49 -8.84 -5.77
CA ARG A 199 8.70 -9.35 -5.11
C ARG A 199 9.32 -10.52 -5.89
N LEU A 200 8.49 -11.35 -6.53
CA LEU A 200 8.92 -12.48 -7.34
C LEU A 200 9.38 -12.14 -8.76
N LEU A 201 9.41 -10.87 -9.16
CA LEU A 201 9.84 -10.49 -10.51
C LEU A 201 11.22 -11.06 -10.89
N PRO A 202 12.28 -10.96 -10.06
CA PRO A 202 13.59 -11.50 -10.41
C PRO A 202 13.56 -13.01 -10.61
N ILE A 203 12.86 -13.74 -9.73
CA ILE A 203 12.71 -15.21 -9.82
C ILE A 203 12.00 -15.60 -11.12
N ARG A 204 10.90 -14.91 -11.45
CA ARG A 204 10.16 -15.13 -12.70
C ARG A 204 11.00 -14.82 -13.93
N GLN A 205 11.86 -13.79 -13.88
CA GLN A 205 12.78 -13.47 -14.97
C GLN A 205 13.85 -14.55 -15.13
N SER A 206 14.48 -15.01 -14.05
CA SER A 206 15.49 -16.08 -14.10
C SER A 206 14.93 -17.39 -14.65
N ILE A 207 13.76 -17.82 -14.17
CA ILE A 207 13.07 -19.02 -14.69
C ILE A 207 12.75 -18.83 -16.18
N GLY A 208 12.19 -17.68 -16.56
CA GLY A 208 11.87 -17.38 -17.95
C GLY A 208 13.09 -17.40 -18.86
N GLN A 209 14.20 -16.80 -18.42
CA GLN A 209 15.47 -16.80 -19.17
C GLN A 209 16.05 -18.20 -19.32
N PHE A 210 16.04 -19.01 -18.27
CA PHE A 210 16.51 -20.39 -18.33
C PHE A 210 15.67 -21.22 -19.30
N LEU A 211 14.35 -21.14 -19.21
CA LEU A 211 13.44 -21.90 -20.07
C LEU A 211 13.42 -21.40 -21.52
N ALA A 212 13.77 -20.13 -21.77
CA ALA A 212 13.84 -19.57 -23.12
C ALA A 212 14.91 -20.23 -24.01
N ALA A 213 15.86 -20.97 -23.43
CA ALA A 213 16.84 -21.76 -24.18
C ALA A 213 16.22 -22.97 -24.91
N TYR A 214 14.98 -23.35 -24.57
CA TYR A 214 14.31 -24.53 -25.09
C TYR A 214 13.13 -24.12 -26.00
N ARG A 215 12.89 -24.92 -27.06
CA ARG A 215 11.70 -24.73 -27.89
C ARG A 215 10.44 -25.04 -27.06
N PRO A 216 9.36 -24.26 -27.18
CA PRO A 216 8.12 -24.48 -26.41
C PRO A 216 7.59 -25.91 -26.49
N ALA A 217 7.65 -26.55 -27.67
CA ALA A 217 7.22 -27.93 -27.85
C ALA A 217 7.97 -28.92 -26.94
N VAL A 218 9.28 -28.75 -26.77
CA VAL A 218 10.12 -29.61 -25.92
C VAL A 218 9.79 -29.40 -24.44
N LEU A 219 9.46 -28.17 -24.04
CA LEU A 219 9.14 -27.86 -22.65
C LEU A 219 7.83 -28.49 -22.17
N VAL A 220 6.89 -28.72 -23.09
CA VAL A 220 5.54 -29.22 -22.76
C VAL A 220 5.32 -30.67 -23.16
N GLU A 221 6.25 -31.23 -23.94
CA GLU A 221 6.27 -32.65 -24.30
C GLU A 221 6.33 -33.50 -23.02
N GLU A 222 5.32 -34.36 -22.86
CA GLU A 222 5.14 -35.25 -21.70
C GLU A 222 5.07 -34.56 -20.31
N LEU A 223 4.98 -33.23 -20.27
CA LEU A 223 4.90 -32.48 -19.03
C LEU A 223 3.54 -32.71 -18.34
N SER A 224 3.54 -33.56 -17.32
CA SER A 224 2.32 -33.93 -16.60
C SER A 224 2.04 -33.06 -15.36
N ALA A 225 3.10 -32.58 -14.69
CA ALA A 225 2.98 -31.85 -13.44
C ALA A 225 4.09 -30.82 -13.21
N VAL A 226 3.77 -29.80 -12.42
CA VAL A 226 4.72 -28.81 -11.91
C VAL A 226 4.56 -28.68 -10.40
N THR A 227 5.68 -28.78 -9.69
CA THR A 227 5.73 -28.65 -8.24
C THR A 227 6.65 -27.50 -7.84
N VAL A 228 6.16 -26.64 -6.95
CA VAL A 228 6.98 -25.62 -6.29
C VAL A 228 7.11 -25.99 -4.81
N ALA A 229 8.33 -26.36 -4.40
CA ALA A 229 8.66 -26.61 -3.00
C ALA A 229 8.96 -25.29 -2.27
N HIS A 230 8.50 -25.15 -1.03
CA HIS A 230 8.70 -23.92 -0.26
C HIS A 230 8.70 -24.14 1.25
N ALA A 231 9.38 -23.24 1.98
CA ALA A 231 9.20 -23.16 3.42
C ALA A 231 7.79 -22.65 3.78
N PRO A 232 7.24 -22.96 4.98
CA PRO A 232 5.91 -22.48 5.39
C PRO A 232 5.74 -20.96 5.28
N ALA A 233 6.78 -20.19 5.60
CA ALA A 233 6.77 -18.72 5.51
C ALA A 233 6.67 -18.17 4.07
N LEU A 234 6.89 -19.00 3.05
CA LEU A 234 6.90 -18.64 1.63
C LEU A 234 5.70 -19.22 0.87
N ALA A 235 4.64 -19.65 1.57
CA ALA A 235 3.50 -20.30 0.95
C ALA A 235 2.77 -19.40 -0.06
N ALA A 236 2.68 -18.09 0.20
CA ALA A 236 2.05 -17.15 -0.72
C ALA A 236 2.89 -16.95 -1.98
N GLU A 237 4.20 -16.81 -1.83
CA GLU A 237 5.17 -16.74 -2.91
C GLU A 237 5.09 -17.97 -3.80
N ALA A 238 5.08 -19.16 -3.20
CA ALA A 238 4.97 -20.41 -3.93
C ALA A 238 3.67 -20.49 -4.72
N ARG A 239 2.52 -20.17 -4.10
CA ARG A 239 1.21 -20.13 -4.76
C ARG A 239 1.19 -19.17 -5.95
N VAL A 240 1.71 -17.95 -5.77
CA VAL A 240 1.77 -16.93 -6.84
C VAL A 240 2.71 -17.33 -7.97
N LEU A 241 3.88 -17.90 -7.64
CA LEU A 241 4.85 -18.38 -8.61
C LEU A 241 4.29 -19.55 -9.42
N LEU A 242 3.69 -20.52 -8.73
CA LEU A 242 3.07 -21.70 -9.32
C LEU A 242 1.93 -21.31 -10.27
N ALA A 243 1.06 -20.38 -9.86
CA ALA A 243 -0.01 -19.86 -10.71
C ALA A 243 0.55 -19.13 -11.96
N TRP A 244 1.64 -18.35 -11.80
CA TRP A 244 2.30 -17.72 -12.94
C TRP A 244 2.91 -18.75 -13.89
N LEU A 245 3.66 -19.73 -13.38
CA LEU A 245 4.35 -20.75 -14.17
C LEU A 245 3.34 -21.64 -14.91
N GLY A 246 2.27 -22.07 -14.24
CA GLY A 246 1.17 -22.80 -14.84
C GLY A 246 0.57 -22.07 -16.03
N ARG A 247 0.20 -20.78 -15.88
CA ARG A 247 -0.32 -19.97 -17.00
C ARG A 247 0.66 -19.86 -18.17
N ARG A 248 1.97 -19.76 -17.90
CA ARG A 248 2.99 -19.68 -18.96
C ARG A 248 3.14 -21.01 -19.71
N LEU A 249 3.15 -22.13 -19.00
CA LEU A 249 3.23 -23.46 -19.62
C LEU A 249 1.97 -23.82 -20.40
N THR A 250 0.79 -23.48 -19.88
CA THR A 250 -0.47 -23.64 -20.62
C THR A 250 -0.45 -22.80 -21.91
N ALA A 251 0.11 -21.59 -21.88
CA ALA A 251 0.29 -20.78 -23.09
C ALA A 251 1.28 -21.38 -24.10
N CYS A 252 2.18 -22.26 -23.65
CA CYS A 252 3.07 -23.05 -24.51
C CYS A 252 2.42 -24.36 -25.01
N GLY A 253 1.19 -24.69 -24.61
CA GLY A 253 0.46 -25.89 -25.01
C GLY A 253 0.44 -27.03 -23.99
N ALA A 254 0.93 -26.83 -22.76
CA ALA A 254 0.93 -27.88 -21.74
C ALA A 254 -0.50 -28.24 -21.27
N ALA A 255 -0.82 -29.53 -21.29
CA ALA A 255 -2.02 -30.12 -20.69
C ALA A 255 -1.73 -30.58 -19.25
N LEU A 256 -1.44 -29.63 -18.36
CA LEU A 256 -1.06 -29.93 -16.98
C LEU A 256 -2.19 -30.65 -16.23
N LYS A 257 -1.91 -31.88 -15.77
CA LYS A 257 -2.85 -32.67 -14.94
C LYS A 257 -2.81 -32.26 -13.47
N ALA A 258 -1.67 -31.74 -13.01
CA ALA A 258 -1.48 -31.30 -11.65
C ALA A 258 -0.54 -30.09 -11.55
N VAL A 259 -0.97 -29.09 -10.78
CA VAL A 259 -0.17 -27.91 -10.44
C VAL A 259 -0.22 -27.82 -8.92
N ARG A 260 0.90 -28.11 -8.24
CA ARG A 260 0.94 -28.30 -6.77
C ARG A 260 2.03 -27.46 -6.10
N SER A 261 1.72 -26.91 -4.94
CA SER A 261 2.72 -26.44 -3.99
C SER A 261 2.96 -27.52 -2.94
N ALA A 262 4.22 -27.73 -2.55
CA ALA A 262 4.59 -28.68 -1.52
C ALA A 262 5.43 -27.98 -0.44
N THR A 263 5.16 -28.31 0.82
CA THR A 263 5.92 -27.85 1.99
C THR A 263 6.98 -28.85 2.35
#